data_AF-A0A940T624-F1
#
_entry.id   AF-A0A940T624-F1
#
_cell.length_a   1.000
_cell.length_b   1.000
_cell.length_c   1.000
_cell.angle_alpha   90.00
_cell.angle_beta   90.00
_cell.angle_gamma   90.00
#
_symmetry.space_group_name_H-M   'P 1'
#
loop_
_entity.id
_entity.type
_entity.pdbx_description
1 polymer ?
#
loop_
_entity_poly.entity_id
_entity_poly.type
_entity_poly.pdbx_seq_one_letter_code
_entity_poly.pdbx_strand_id
1 'polypeptide(L)'
;MEIKELKEVSPDMWFLVVVFLLATIIPGVLLLFLFDRGLFMEMDTFKLMLLAISITAPVWIVNIFILGFVGNGREKDEVEIFKSITFAGSVVSIPTLFIPIIIRVFITLPVLWAIVIGIIINIAMLTWAYYSCAMPQKTSFEKDNDK
;
A
#
# COMPACT_ATOMS: atom_id res chain seq x y z
N MET A 1 7.91 -12.08 30.05
CA MET A 1 7.05 -11.48 29.02
C MET A 1 6.15 -12.60 28.53
N GLU A 2 4.94 -12.65 29.05
CA GLU A 2 4.07 -13.83 28.97
C GLU A 2 3.41 -13.97 27.59
N ILE A 3 3.38 -15.19 27.08
CA ILE A 3 2.77 -15.62 25.81
C ILE A 3 1.23 -15.43 25.79
N LYS A 4 0.65 -14.88 26.87
CA LYS A 4 -0.79 -14.64 27.02
C LYS A 4 -1.31 -13.40 26.29
N GLU A 5 -0.46 -12.42 25.97
CA GLU A 5 -0.90 -11.23 25.22
C GLU A 5 -1.08 -11.47 23.71
N LEU A 6 -0.56 -12.58 23.17
CA LEU A 6 -0.76 -12.94 21.76
C LEU A 6 -2.16 -13.51 21.46
N LYS A 7 -3.02 -13.68 22.47
CA LYS A 7 -4.26 -14.46 22.34
C LYS A 7 -5.48 -13.66 21.86
N GLU A 8 -5.39 -12.34 21.76
CA GLU A 8 -6.47 -11.51 21.22
C GLU A 8 -5.93 -10.53 20.17
N VAL A 9 -5.35 -11.07 19.10
CA VAL A 9 -5.15 -10.27 17.89
C VAL A 9 -6.52 -9.92 17.33
N SER A 10 -6.90 -8.64 17.43
CA SER A 10 -8.14 -8.11 16.88
C SER A 10 -8.28 -8.48 15.41
N PRO A 11 -9.48 -8.84 14.91
CA PRO A 11 -9.71 -9.18 13.49
C PRO A 11 -9.15 -8.13 12.51
N ASP A 12 -9.20 -6.85 12.88
CA ASP A 12 -8.68 -5.73 12.07
C ASP A 12 -7.16 -5.82 11.84
N MET A 13 -6.42 -6.32 12.83
CA MET A 13 -4.97 -6.50 12.74
C MET A 13 -4.62 -7.66 11.81
N TRP A 14 -5.37 -8.76 11.85
CA TRP A 14 -5.23 -9.85 10.86
C TRP A 14 -5.52 -9.38 9.45
N PHE A 15 -6.59 -8.60 9.28
CA PHE A 15 -6.93 -8.01 7.99
C PHE A 15 -5.82 -7.10 7.47
N LEU A 16 -5.24 -6.25 8.33
CA LEU A 16 -4.12 -5.37 7.97
C LEU A 16 -2.89 -6.18 7.54
N VAL A 17 -2.56 -7.28 8.24
CA VAL A 17 -1.47 -8.18 7.84
C VAL A 17 -1.73 -8.80 6.46
N VAL A 18 -2.96 -9.28 6.20
CA VAL A 18 -3.32 -9.83 4.89
C VAL A 18 -3.17 -8.77 3.80
N VAL A 19 -3.73 -7.58 4.00
CA VAL A 19 -3.62 -6.46 3.06
C VAL A 19 -2.16 -6.09 2.80
N PHE A 20 -1.32 -6.10 3.83
CA PHE A 20 0.13 -5.88 3.70
C PHE A 20 0.78 -6.95 2.82
N LEU A 21 0.51 -8.24 3.06
CA LEU A 21 1.07 -9.33 2.25
C LEU A 21 0.62 -9.24 0.78
N LEU A 22 -0.66 -8.90 0.56
CA LEU A 22 -1.20 -8.68 -0.79
C LEU A 22 -0.58 -7.46 -1.48
N ALA A 23 -0.25 -6.41 -0.72
CA ALA A 23 0.33 -5.17 -1.25
C ALA A 23 1.84 -5.25 -1.48
N THR A 24 2.54 -6.22 -0.89
CA THR A 24 4.02 -6.32 -0.95
C THR A 24 4.49 -7.60 -1.64
N ILE A 25 4.18 -8.77 -1.08
CA ILE A 25 4.76 -10.04 -1.55
C ILE A 25 4.22 -10.41 -2.94
N ILE A 26 2.89 -10.42 -3.11
CA ILE A 26 2.28 -10.83 -4.38
C ILE A 26 2.76 -9.98 -5.57
N PRO A 27 2.66 -8.63 -5.53
CA PRO A 27 3.12 -7.81 -6.64
C PRO A 27 4.63 -7.93 -6.88
N GLY A 28 5.43 -8.10 -5.82
CA GLY A 28 6.88 -8.27 -5.96
C GLY A 28 7.25 -9.57 -6.69
N VAL A 29 6.58 -10.67 -6.36
CA VAL A 29 6.75 -11.96 -7.04
C VAL A 29 6.30 -11.87 -8.49
N LEU A 30 5.16 -11.22 -8.77
CA LEU A 30 4.66 -11.01 -10.13
C LEU A 30 5.58 -10.13 -10.98
N LEU A 31 6.15 -9.07 -10.40
CA LEU A 31 7.15 -8.23 -11.07
C LEU A 31 8.35 -9.07 -11.50
N LEU A 32 8.92 -9.86 -10.58
CA LEU A 32 10.05 -10.74 -10.88
C LEU A 32 9.70 -11.71 -12.01
N PHE A 33 8.55 -12.38 -11.93
CA PHE A 33 8.13 -13.33 -12.95
C PHE A 33 7.97 -12.72 -14.36
N LEU A 34 7.40 -11.51 -14.47
CA LEU A 34 7.10 -10.87 -15.76
C LEU A 34 8.28 -10.11 -16.39
N PHE A 35 9.22 -9.66 -15.58
CA PHE A 35 10.34 -8.84 -16.02
C PHE A 35 11.67 -9.60 -16.07
N ASP A 36 11.86 -10.59 -15.20
CA ASP A 36 13.04 -11.46 -15.22
C ASP A 36 12.69 -12.90 -14.80
N ARG A 37 12.11 -13.63 -15.76
CA ARG A 37 11.71 -15.03 -15.56
C ARG A 37 12.90 -15.95 -15.26
N GLY A 38 14.10 -15.62 -15.76
CA GLY A 38 15.30 -16.42 -15.49
C GLY A 38 15.63 -16.39 -14.01
N LEU A 39 15.72 -15.18 -13.45
CA LEU A 39 15.96 -14.98 -12.03
C LEU A 39 14.88 -15.65 -11.15
N PHE A 40 13.61 -15.58 -11.56
CA PHE A 40 12.52 -16.25 -10.84
C PHE A 40 12.69 -17.77 -10.77
N MET A 41 13.14 -18.42 -11.86
CA MET A 41 13.26 -19.87 -11.93
C MET A 41 14.51 -20.42 -11.23
N GLU A 42 15.55 -19.60 -11.08
CA GLU A 42 16.81 -19.99 -10.46
C GLU A 42 16.84 -19.79 -8.93
N MET A 43 15.98 -18.92 -8.40
CA MET A 43 15.99 -18.55 -6.99
C MET A 43 15.12 -19.47 -6.11
N ASP A 44 15.66 -19.85 -4.95
CA ASP A 44 14.90 -20.52 -3.89
C ASP A 44 13.74 -19.63 -3.38
N THR A 45 12.64 -20.24 -2.95
CA THR A 45 11.44 -19.53 -2.48
C THR A 45 11.73 -18.47 -1.42
N PHE A 46 12.61 -18.77 -0.46
CA PHE A 46 12.97 -17.82 0.59
C PHE A 46 13.67 -16.58 0.02
N LYS A 47 14.62 -16.76 -0.90
CA LYS A 47 15.34 -15.66 -1.56
C LYS A 47 14.39 -14.85 -2.44
N LEU A 48 13.48 -15.53 -3.14
CA LEU A 48 12.46 -14.89 -3.97
C LEU A 48 11.54 -13.99 -3.14
N MET A 49 11.07 -14.46 -1.97
CA MET A 49 10.26 -13.66 -1.07
C MET A 49 11.01 -12.43 -0.56
N LEU A 50 12.27 -12.59 -0.15
CA LEU A 50 13.09 -11.45 0.29
C LEU A 50 13.25 -10.42 -0.82
N LEU A 51 13.55 -10.86 -2.05
CA LEU A 51 13.70 -9.96 -3.19
C LEU A 51 12.39 -9.26 -3.56
N ALA A 52 11.26 -9.98 -3.55
CA ALA A 52 9.94 -9.43 -3.78
C ALA A 52 9.58 -8.33 -2.76
N ILE A 53 9.89 -8.56 -1.47
CA ILE A 53 9.74 -7.56 -0.42
C ILE A 53 10.69 -6.39 -0.67
N SER A 54 11.96 -6.62 -1.00
CA SER A 54 12.93 -5.55 -1.26
C SER A 54 12.52 -4.63 -2.41
N ILE A 55 11.84 -5.15 -3.44
CA ILE A 55 11.36 -4.36 -4.58
C ILE A 55 10.13 -3.53 -4.21
N THR A 56 9.23 -4.08 -3.41
CA THR A 56 7.91 -3.45 -3.13
C THR A 56 7.87 -2.64 -1.84
N ALA A 57 8.66 -3.00 -0.83
CA ALA A 57 8.71 -2.31 0.45
C ALA A 57 9.07 -0.82 0.32
N PRO A 58 10.00 -0.37 -0.54
CA PRO A 58 10.27 1.05 -0.70
C PRO A 58 9.04 1.86 -1.12
N VAL A 59 8.22 1.34 -2.04
CA VAL A 59 6.98 2.01 -2.48
C VAL A 59 6.01 2.13 -1.31
N TRP A 60 5.84 1.06 -0.54
CA TRP A 60 4.96 1.04 0.61
C TRP A 60 5.43 1.97 1.73
N ILE A 61 6.72 1.96 2.07
CA ILE A 61 7.33 2.84 3.08
C ILE A 61 7.16 4.30 2.69
N VAL A 62 7.44 4.66 1.44
CA VAL A 62 7.26 6.03 0.94
C VAL A 62 5.81 6.48 1.05
N ASN A 63 4.85 5.62 0.67
CA ASN A 63 3.43 5.93 0.78
C ASN A 63 2.99 6.17 2.23
N ILE A 64 3.41 5.32 3.16
CA ILE A 64 3.13 5.49 4.59
C ILE A 64 3.75 6.77 5.12
N PHE A 65 5.00 7.06 4.75
CA PHE A 65 5.69 8.26 5.23
C PHE A 65 5.00 9.54 4.75
N ILE A 66 4.64 9.61 3.46
CA ILE A 66 3.95 10.77 2.88
C ILE A 66 2.55 10.93 3.50
N LEU A 67 1.78 9.84 3.60
CA LEU A 67 0.43 9.91 4.18
C LEU A 67 0.46 10.22 5.68
N GLY A 68 1.45 9.73 6.42
CA GLY A 68 1.63 10.07 7.83
C GLY A 68 1.97 11.54 8.04
N PHE A 69 2.77 12.13 7.15
CA PHE A 69 3.03 13.56 7.18
C PHE A 69 1.78 14.39 6.86
N VAL A 70 0.98 13.95 5.88
CA VAL A 70 -0.26 14.64 5.46
C VAL A 70 -1.40 14.48 6.46
N GLY A 71 -1.52 13.30 7.08
CA GLY A 71 -2.61 12.94 7.99
C GLY A 71 -2.40 13.41 9.44
N ASN A 72 -1.24 13.99 9.75
CA ASN A 72 -0.86 14.35 11.11
C ASN A 72 -1.86 15.39 11.68
N GLY A 73 -2.56 15.03 12.76
CA GLY A 73 -3.52 15.90 13.46
C GLY A 73 -5.00 15.51 13.41
N ARG A 74 -5.37 14.32 12.89
CA ARG A 74 -6.78 13.87 12.83
C ARG A 74 -7.25 13.05 14.03
N GLU A 75 -6.42 12.13 14.49
CA GLU A 75 -6.73 11.23 15.60
C GLU A 75 -5.83 11.56 16.79
N LYS A 76 -6.29 11.23 18.00
CA LYS A 76 -5.55 11.47 19.25
C LYS A 76 -4.78 10.24 19.73
N ASP A 77 -5.13 9.04 19.26
CA ASP A 77 -4.50 7.78 19.64
C ASP A 77 -3.43 7.40 18.60
N GLU A 78 -2.19 7.23 19.05
CA GLU A 78 -1.05 6.82 18.21
C GLU A 78 -1.27 5.48 17.51
N VAL A 79 -1.97 4.55 18.17
CA VAL A 79 -2.24 3.21 17.60
C VAL A 79 -3.24 3.30 16.46
N GLU A 80 -4.26 4.15 16.60
CA GLU A 80 -5.28 4.37 15.58
C GLU A 80 -4.67 5.08 14.36
N ILE A 81 -3.84 6.11 14.61
CA ILE A 81 -3.08 6.83 13.58
C ILE A 81 -2.22 5.84 12.77
N PHE A 82 -1.46 4.98 13.45
CA PHE A 82 -0.60 4.00 12.79
C PHE A 82 -1.41 3.02 11.93
N LYS A 83 -2.52 2.49 12.45
CA LYS A 83 -3.41 1.58 11.69
C LYS A 83 -3.98 2.26 10.45
N SER A 84 -4.49 3.48 10.59
CA SER A 84 -5.11 4.26 9.52
C SER A 84 -4.11 4.59 8.41
N ILE A 85 -2.92 5.10 8.76
CA ILE A 85 -1.85 5.40 7.78
C ILE A 85 -1.37 4.11 7.10
N THR A 86 -1.16 3.05 7.86
CA THR A 86 -0.68 1.77 7.31
C THR A 86 -1.68 1.17 6.33
N PHE A 87 -2.97 1.23 6.67
CA PHE A 87 -4.03 0.79 5.78
C PHE A 87 -4.09 1.64 4.51
N ALA A 88 -4.14 2.97 4.64
CA ALA A 88 -4.17 3.88 3.50
C ALA A 88 -2.94 3.74 2.59
N GLY A 89 -1.75 3.62 3.18
CA GLY A 89 -0.50 3.38 2.45
C GLY A 89 -0.51 2.06 1.69
N SER A 90 -1.11 1.01 2.26
CA SER A 90 -1.27 -0.28 1.58
C SER A 90 -2.27 -0.17 0.42
N VAL A 91 -3.40 0.51 0.62
CA VAL A 91 -4.41 0.74 -0.43
C VAL A 91 -3.84 1.55 -1.60
N VAL A 92 -3.00 2.56 -1.34
CA VAL A 92 -2.32 3.33 -2.40
C VAL A 92 -1.26 2.51 -3.13
N SER A 93 -0.58 1.61 -2.41
CA SER A 93 0.48 0.76 -2.97
C SER A 93 -0.06 -0.30 -3.96
N ILE A 94 -1.25 -0.84 -3.70
CA ILE A 94 -1.86 -1.87 -4.57
C ILE A 94 -1.97 -1.42 -6.04
N PRO A 95 -2.71 -0.36 -6.40
CA PRO A 95 -2.83 0.06 -7.80
C PRO A 95 -1.48 0.55 -8.37
N THR A 96 -0.64 1.17 -7.54
CA THR A 96 0.72 1.59 -7.93
C THR A 96 1.53 0.41 -8.47
N LEU A 97 1.45 -0.75 -7.82
CA LEU A 97 2.23 -1.93 -8.17
C LEU A 97 1.52 -2.81 -9.20
N PHE A 98 0.21 -3.00 -9.08
CA PHE A 98 -0.55 -3.91 -9.94
C PHE A 98 -0.85 -3.34 -11.34
N ILE A 99 -1.07 -2.04 -11.51
CA ILE A 99 -1.40 -1.50 -12.83
C ILE A 99 -0.25 -1.68 -13.85
N PRO A 100 1.02 -1.38 -13.53
CA PRO A 100 2.14 -1.66 -14.44
C PRO A 100 2.27 -3.15 -14.79
N ILE A 101 2.00 -4.04 -13.82
CA ILE A 101 1.98 -5.51 -14.01
C ILE A 101 0.88 -5.89 -14.99
N ILE A 102 -0.35 -5.40 -14.79
CA ILE A 102 -1.50 -5.67 -15.66
C ILE A 102 -1.22 -5.19 -17.08
N ILE A 103 -0.69 -3.97 -17.25
CA ILE A 103 -0.32 -3.44 -18.57
C ILE A 103 0.71 -4.35 -19.24
N ARG A 104 1.73 -4.80 -18.49
CA ARG A 104 2.77 -5.71 -19.01
C ARG A 104 2.22 -7.07 -19.46
N VAL A 105 1.12 -7.56 -18.87
CA VAL A 105 0.48 -8.80 -19.32
C VAL A 105 -0.10 -8.66 -20.73
N PHE A 106 -0.62 -7.48 -21.09
CA PHE A 106 -1.23 -7.25 -22.40
C PHE A 106 -0.27 -6.67 -23.45
N ILE A 107 0.78 -5.98 -23.00
CA ILE A 107 1.72 -5.26 -23.87
C ILE A 107 3.16 -5.57 -23.45
N THR A 108 4.04 -5.86 -24.41
CA THR A 108 5.47 -6.05 -24.17
C THR A 108 6.13 -4.73 -23.76
N LEU A 109 6.06 -4.40 -22.46
CA LEU A 109 6.55 -3.15 -21.91
C LEU A 109 7.95 -3.30 -21.29
N PRO A 110 8.98 -2.56 -21.69
CA PRO A 110 10.29 -2.59 -21.02
C PRO A 110 10.18 -2.22 -19.53
N VAL A 111 11.07 -2.80 -18.70
CA VAL A 111 11.10 -2.58 -17.23
C VAL A 111 11.06 -1.09 -16.88
N LEU A 112 11.86 -0.28 -17.57
CA LEU A 112 11.94 1.15 -17.33
C LEU A 112 10.58 1.85 -17.45
N TRP A 113 9.79 1.50 -18.47
CA TRP A 113 8.48 2.10 -18.68
C TRP A 113 7.46 1.63 -17.63
N ALA A 114 7.57 0.38 -17.17
CA ALA A 114 6.73 -0.10 -16.07
C ALA A 114 6.99 0.69 -14.78
N ILE A 115 8.26 0.99 -14.48
CA ILE A 115 8.65 1.84 -13.35
C ILE A 115 8.10 3.26 -13.50
N VAL A 116 8.25 3.87 -14.69
CA VAL A 116 7.73 5.22 -14.96
C VAL A 116 6.21 5.29 -14.78
N ILE A 117 5.46 4.32 -15.32
CA ILE A 117 4.00 4.23 -15.13
C ILE A 117 3.67 4.06 -13.64
N GLY A 118 4.41 3.21 -12.92
CA GLY A 118 4.25 3.03 -11.48
C GLY A 118 4.42 4.34 -10.72
N ILE A 119 5.45 5.13 -11.02
CA ILE A 119 5.68 6.45 -10.40
C ILE A 119 4.54 7.42 -10.71
N ILE A 120 4.08 7.49 -11.96
CA ILE A 120 2.97 8.38 -12.35
C ILE A 120 1.70 8.01 -11.57
N ILE A 121 1.37 6.72 -11.50
CA ILE A 121 0.21 6.22 -10.76
C ILE A 121 0.36 6.50 -9.27
N ASN A 122 1.56 6.32 -8.72
CA ASN A 122 1.82 6.59 -7.32
C ASN A 122 1.55 8.06 -6.97
N ILE A 123 2.06 9.00 -7.77
CA ILE A 123 1.80 10.43 -7.60
C ILE A 123 0.31 10.73 -7.72
N ALA A 124 -0.39 10.15 -8.70
CA ALA A 124 -1.82 10.34 -8.87
C ALA A 124 -2.63 9.84 -7.66
N MET A 125 -2.28 8.65 -7.14
CA MET A 125 -2.93 8.05 -5.98
C MET A 125 -2.65 8.81 -4.69
N LEU A 126 -1.41 9.27 -4.48
CA LEU A 126 -1.05 10.11 -3.33
C LEU A 126 -1.75 11.46 -3.38
N THR A 127 -1.88 12.05 -4.56
CA THR A 127 -2.64 13.30 -4.76
C THR A 127 -4.13 13.09 -4.47
N TRP A 128 -4.71 12.00 -4.96
CA TRP A 128 -6.10 11.63 -4.67
C TRP A 128 -6.32 11.39 -3.17
N ALA A 129 -5.41 10.68 -2.51
CA ALA A 129 -5.46 10.45 -1.07
C ALA A 129 -5.31 11.76 -0.28
N TYR A 130 -4.43 12.65 -0.72
CA TYR A 130 -4.29 13.99 -0.15
C TYR A 130 -5.61 14.77 -0.21
N TYR A 131 -6.28 14.84 -1.37
CA TYR A 131 -7.57 15.54 -1.50
C TYR A 131 -8.69 14.88 -0.70
N SER A 132 -8.74 13.55 -0.70
CA SER A 132 -9.75 12.78 0.04
C SER A 132 -9.60 12.93 1.54
N CYS A 133 -8.37 13.06 2.02
CA CYS A 133 -8.11 13.46 3.39
C CYS A 133 -8.47 14.94 3.59
N ALA A 134 -7.85 15.87 2.84
CA ALA A 134 -7.84 17.30 3.13
C ALA A 134 -9.20 18.02 3.04
N MET A 135 -10.25 17.46 2.43
CA MET A 135 -11.60 18.03 2.51
C MET A 135 -12.38 17.45 3.71
N PRO A 136 -12.57 18.23 4.80
CA PRO A 136 -13.50 17.85 5.85
C PRO A 136 -14.92 17.99 5.30
N GLN A 137 -15.79 17.03 5.57
CA GLN A 137 -17.22 17.13 5.29
C GLN A 137 -17.79 18.43 5.86
N LYS A 138 -18.12 19.38 4.98
CA LYS A 138 -18.77 20.64 5.32
C LYS A 138 -20.30 20.57 5.28
N THR A 139 -20.91 19.38 5.31
CA THR A 139 -22.32 19.19 4.90
C THR A 139 -23.22 18.44 5.90
N SER A 140 -23.06 18.66 7.21
CA SER A 140 -24.00 18.10 8.20
C SER A 140 -24.45 19.03 9.33
N PHE A 141 -24.08 20.33 9.34
CA PHE A 141 -24.53 21.28 10.38
C PHE A 141 -25.60 22.29 9.95
N GLU A 142 -26.11 22.24 8.72
CA GLU A 142 -27.10 23.22 8.21
C GLU A 142 -28.50 22.62 8.03
N LYS A 143 -28.87 21.63 8.86
CA LYS A 143 -30.23 21.06 8.86
C LYS A 143 -30.93 20.97 10.23
N ASP A 144 -30.33 21.52 11.28
CA ASP A 144 -30.91 21.48 12.64
C ASP A 144 -31.35 22.86 13.18
N ASN A 145 -31.32 23.92 12.36
CA ASN A 145 -31.76 25.26 12.76
C ASN A 145 -33.12 25.70 12.17
N ASP A 146 -33.87 24.80 11.53
CA ASP A 146 -35.25 25.04 11.05
C ASP A 146 -36.27 24.16 11.79
N LYS A 147 -36.22 24.16 13.12
CA LYS A 147 -37.32 23.65 13.97
C LYS A 147 -37.67 24.64 15.07
#